data_AF-A0A1G8RPA7-F1
#
_entry.id   AF-A0A1G8RPA7-F1
#
_cell.length_a   1.000
_cell.length_b   1.000
_cell.length_c   1.000
_cell.angle_alpha   90.00
_cell.angle_beta   90.00
_cell.angle_gamma   90.00
#
_symmetry.space_group_name_H-M   'P 1'
#
loop_
_entity.id
_entity.type
_entity.pdbx_description
1 polymer ?
#
loop_
_entity_poly.entity_id
_entity_poly.type
_entity_poly.pdbx_seq_one_letter_code
_entity_poly.pdbx_strand_id
1 'polypeptide(L)'
;MAVSKRAQPPRLNWTGGQEAYLRASYPDVPMVKLMAVLRRSATAIQARAKVLGLKRSAAFLAGDHGGRMRPGDARGLSTRFGARDVRPGDRQIEC
;
A
#
# COMPACT_ATOMS: atom_id res chain seq x y z
N MET A 1 -17.01 -2.32 -22.71
CA MET A 1 -15.68 -1.65 -22.72
C MET A 1 -14.68 -2.58 -22.06
N ALA A 2 -13.85 -3.27 -22.84
CA ALA A 2 -12.86 -4.21 -22.30
C ALA A 2 -11.63 -3.42 -21.83
N VAL A 3 -11.32 -3.48 -20.53
CA VAL A 3 -10.05 -2.96 -20.00
C VAL A 3 -8.94 -3.88 -20.50
N SER A 4 -8.17 -3.43 -21.50
CA SER A 4 -7.01 -4.14 -22.00
C SER A 4 -6.06 -4.47 -20.86
N LYS A 5 -5.82 -5.77 -20.63
CA LYS A 5 -4.81 -6.27 -19.70
C LYS A 5 -3.46 -5.77 -20.20
N ARG A 6 -2.97 -4.64 -19.66
CA ARG A 6 -1.62 -4.13 -19.95
C ARG A 6 -0.66 -5.29 -19.80
N ALA A 7 0.10 -5.56 -20.86
CA ALA A 7 1.09 -6.62 -20.91
C ALA A 7 1.95 -6.51 -19.66
N GLN A 8 1.67 -7.37 -18.67
CA GLN A 8 2.53 -7.50 -17.52
C GLN A 8 3.89 -7.87 -18.12
N PRO A 9 4.97 -7.17 -17.78
CA PRO A 9 6.28 -7.63 -18.20
C PRO A 9 6.40 -9.12 -17.79
N PRO A 10 7.14 -9.94 -18.55
CA PRO A 10 7.37 -11.34 -18.20
C PRO A 10 7.73 -11.46 -16.73
N ARG A 11 7.67 -12.67 -16.15
CA ARG A 11 8.11 -12.92 -14.76
C ARG A 11 9.63 -12.73 -14.63
N LEU A 12 10.13 -11.55 -15.01
CA LEU A 12 11.52 -11.19 -15.17
C LEU A 12 12.13 -11.35 -13.80
N ASN A 13 13.20 -12.12 -13.79
CA ASN A 13 14.11 -12.23 -12.68
C ASN A 13 14.49 -10.80 -12.26
N TRP A 14 14.60 -10.56 -10.95
CA TRP A 14 15.04 -9.26 -10.45
C TRP A 14 16.43 -8.98 -11.01
N THR A 15 16.57 -7.88 -11.75
CA THR A 15 17.88 -7.47 -12.24
C THR A 15 18.66 -6.85 -11.08
N GLY A 16 19.99 -6.97 -11.08
CA GLY A 16 20.83 -6.43 -10.01
C GLY A 16 20.59 -4.92 -9.77
N GLY A 17 20.31 -4.16 -10.83
CA GLY A 17 19.95 -2.74 -10.74
C GLY A 17 18.59 -2.51 -10.04
N GLN A 18 17.59 -3.36 -10.28
CA GLN A 18 16.30 -3.26 -9.58
C GLN A 18 16.46 -3.55 -8.08
N GLU A 19 17.32 -4.49 -7.72
CA GLU A 19 17.60 -4.80 -6.32
C GLU A 19 18.41 -3.70 -5.62
N ALA A 20 19.40 -3.13 -6.30
CA ALA A 20 20.16 -2.00 -5.78
C ALA A 20 19.24 -0.78 -5.53
N TYR A 21 18.38 -0.47 -6.49
CA TYR A 21 17.39 0.60 -6.35
C TYR A 21 16.40 0.32 -5.22
N LEU A 22 15.92 -0.92 -5.11
CA LEU A 22 15.03 -1.33 -4.03
C LEU A 22 15.71 -1.15 -2.67
N ARG A 23 16.96 -1.60 -2.49
CA ARG A 23 17.70 -1.44 -1.23
C ARG A 23 17.85 0.03 -0.83
N ALA A 24 18.18 0.91 -1.78
CA ALA A 24 18.37 2.33 -1.51
C ALA A 24 17.05 3.07 -1.22
N SER A 25 15.99 2.73 -1.95
CA SER A 25 14.74 3.51 -1.97
C SER A 25 13.66 2.98 -1.01
N TYR A 26 13.69 1.71 -0.65
CA TYR A 26 12.69 1.08 0.21
C TYR A 26 12.46 1.73 1.60
N PRO A 27 13.49 2.26 2.31
CA PRO A 27 13.28 2.82 3.65
C PRO A 27 12.54 4.17 3.65
N ASP A 28 12.59 4.94 2.55
CA ASP A 28 12.08 6.32 2.48
C ASP A 28 10.88 6.46 1.52
N VAL A 29 10.84 5.66 0.45
CA VAL A 29 9.88 5.85 -0.64
C VAL A 29 8.57 5.08 -0.42
N PRO A 30 7.40 5.69 -0.66
CA PRO A 30 6.11 5.01 -0.60
C PRO A 30 5.96 3.94 -1.69
N MET A 31 5.16 2.91 -1.40
CA MET A 31 5.02 1.74 -2.27
C MET A 31 4.47 2.13 -3.65
N VAL A 32 3.59 3.13 -3.70
CA VAL A 32 3.01 3.65 -4.95
C VAL A 32 4.09 4.19 -5.89
N LYS A 33 5.08 4.93 -5.37
CA LYS A 33 6.21 5.42 -6.16
C LYS A 33 7.12 4.27 -6.61
N LEU A 34 7.41 3.30 -5.73
CA LEU A 34 8.19 2.12 -6.10
C LEU A 34 7.53 1.31 -7.21
N MET A 35 6.20 1.16 -7.17
CA MET A 35 5.43 0.50 -8.23
C MET A 35 5.51 1.26 -9.56
N ALA A 36 5.46 2.59 -9.54
CA ALA A 36 5.57 3.41 -10.75
C ALA A 36 6.95 3.28 -11.41
N VAL A 37 8.02 3.28 -10.60
CA VAL A 37 9.40 3.18 -11.08
C VAL A 37 9.74 1.77 -11.54
N LEU A 38 9.48 0.76 -10.70
CA LEU A 38 9.81 -0.63 -11.00
C LEU A 38 8.81 -1.29 -11.96
N ARG A 39 7.67 -0.64 -12.21
CA ARG A 39 6.53 -1.16 -13.00
C ARG A 39 6.11 -2.57 -12.57
N ARG A 40 6.21 -2.86 -11.27
CA ARG A 40 5.83 -4.14 -10.65
C ARG A 40 4.71 -3.94 -9.64
N SER A 41 3.99 -5.02 -9.33
CA SER A 41 2.95 -5.01 -8.29
C SER A 41 3.55 -4.80 -6.90
N ALA A 42 2.77 -4.21 -6.00
CA ALA A 42 3.13 -4.07 -4.58
C ALA A 42 3.52 -5.41 -3.95
N THR A 43 2.75 -6.48 -4.27
CA THR A 43 2.98 -7.83 -3.76
C THR A 43 4.35 -8.38 -4.17
N ALA A 44 4.77 -8.17 -5.42
CA ALA A 44 6.08 -8.62 -5.89
C ALA A 44 7.23 -7.87 -5.21
N ILE A 45 7.07 -6.55 -5.01
CA ILE A 45 8.06 -5.71 -4.34
C ILE A 45 8.19 -6.12 -2.86
N GLN A 46 7.07 -6.35 -2.17
CA GLN A 46 7.06 -6.82 -0.78
C GLN A 46 7.66 -8.22 -0.64
N ALA A 47 7.33 -9.15 -1.53
CA ALA A 47 7.90 -10.49 -1.53
C ALA A 47 9.43 -10.42 -1.68
N ARG A 48 9.95 -9.57 -2.58
CA ARG A 48 11.40 -9.40 -2.73
C ARG A 48 12.04 -8.73 -1.52
N ALA A 49 11.42 -7.68 -0.98
CA ALA A 49 11.90 -7.03 0.23
C ALA A 49 12.00 -8.02 1.41
N LYS A 50 11.03 -8.93 1.55
CA LYS A 50 11.06 -10.00 2.56
C LYS A 50 12.25 -10.96 2.35
N VAL A 51 12.48 -11.39 1.11
CA VAL A 51 13.64 -12.25 0.77
C VAL A 51 14.98 -11.54 1.05
N LEU A 52 15.04 -10.23 0.82
CA LEU A 52 16.20 -9.39 1.08
C LEU A 52 16.34 -8.95 2.56
N GLY A 53 15.36 -9.25 3.42
CA GLY A 53 15.35 -8.81 4.81
C GLY A 53 15.21 -7.29 4.99
N LEU A 54 14.73 -6.56 3.99
CA LEU A 54 14.60 -5.11 4.04
C LEU A 54 13.42 -4.70 4.91
N LYS A 55 13.68 -3.81 5.87
CA LYS A 55 12.67 -3.19 6.74
C LYS A 55 12.47 -1.73 6.34
N ARG A 56 11.24 -1.23 6.50
CA ARG A 56 10.96 0.20 6.33
C ARG A 56 11.51 0.97 7.53
N SER A 57 11.93 2.20 7.32
CA SER A 57 12.42 3.05 8.41
C SER A 57 11.31 3.32 9.43
N ALA A 58 11.68 3.49 10.70
CA ALA A 58 10.73 3.87 11.75
C ALA A 58 10.05 5.21 11.44
N ALA A 59 10.79 6.14 10.81
CA ALA A 59 10.25 7.41 10.34
C ALA A 59 9.14 7.22 9.28
N PHE A 60 9.34 6.30 8.32
CA PHE A 60 8.32 5.97 7.33
C PHE A 60 7.08 5.34 7.97
N LEU A 61 7.27 4.46 8.97
CA LEU A 61 6.18 3.81 9.70
C LEU A 61 5.44 4.77 10.64
N ALA A 62 6.11 5.80 11.14
CA ALA A 62 5.50 6.86 11.93
C ALA A 62 4.78 7.89 11.06
N GLY A 63 5.18 8.04 9.79
CA GLY A 63 4.62 9.00 8.85
C GLY A 63 3.20 8.67 8.37
N ASP A 64 2.66 9.55 7.53
CA ASP A 64 1.32 9.44 6.96
C ASP A 64 1.04 8.06 6.34
N HIS A 65 2.04 7.45 5.70
CA HIS A 65 1.87 6.18 4.99
C HIS A 65 2.05 4.92 5.86
N GLY A 66 2.27 5.09 7.17
CA GLY A 66 2.58 4.02 8.11
C GLY A 66 1.43 3.71 9.07
N GLY A 67 0.91 2.48 9.01
CA GLY A 67 0.16 1.87 10.11
C GLY A 67 -1.31 2.26 10.27
N ARG A 68 -1.76 2.22 11.54
CA ARG A 68 -3.15 2.46 11.98
C ARG A 68 -3.49 3.93 11.73
N MET A 69 -4.65 4.14 11.12
CA MET A 69 -5.14 5.47 10.76
C MET A 69 -5.18 6.34 12.01
N ARG A 70 -4.56 7.52 11.93
CA ARG A 70 -4.54 8.46 13.05
C ARG A 70 -5.93 9.08 13.22
N PRO A 71 -6.29 9.51 14.43
CA PRO A 71 -7.48 10.34 14.63
C PRO A 71 -7.44 11.55 13.69
N GLY A 72 -8.50 11.78 12.92
CA GLY A 72 -8.58 12.85 11.91
C GLY A 72 -8.21 12.44 10.49
N ASP A 73 -7.79 11.20 10.26
CA ASP A 73 -7.49 10.72 8.91
C ASP A 73 -8.75 10.48 8.08
N ALA A 74 -8.78 11.08 6.90
CA ALA A 74 -9.90 11.05 5.96
C ALA A 74 -9.93 9.78 5.09
N ARG A 75 -8.88 8.95 5.14
CA ARG A 75 -8.87 7.66 4.43
C ARG A 75 -10.08 6.82 4.85
N GLY A 76 -10.69 6.16 3.88
CA GLY A 76 -11.88 5.33 4.10
C GLY A 76 -13.21 6.09 4.25
N LEU A 77 -13.25 7.43 4.28
CA LEU A 77 -14.51 8.20 4.36
C LEU A 77 -15.51 7.84 3.25
N SER A 78 -15.03 7.59 2.04
CA SER A 78 -15.87 7.23 0.87
C SER A 78 -16.53 5.85 0.98
N THR A 79 -16.01 4.98 1.84
CA THR A 79 -16.49 3.61 2.05
C THR A 79 -17.04 3.38 3.45
N ARG A 80 -17.15 4.43 4.29
CA ARG A 80 -17.85 4.31 5.57
C ARG A 80 -19.33 4.08 5.28
N PHE A 81 -19.97 3.32 6.16
CA PHE A 81 -21.43 3.21 6.16
C PHE A 81 -22.00 4.64 6.20
N GLY A 82 -22.69 5.03 5.13
CA GLY A 82 -23.38 6.30 5.10
C GLY A 82 -24.55 6.24 6.09
N ALA A 83 -24.98 7.39 6.61
CA ALA A 83 -26.15 7.47 7.50
C ALA A 83 -27.44 6.86 6.88
N ARG A 84 -27.50 6.77 5.54
CA ARG A 84 -28.58 6.13 4.77
C ARG A 84 -28.53 4.59 4.73
N ASP A 85 -27.42 3.98 5.14
CA ASP A 85 -27.20 2.52 5.15
C ASP A 85 -27.46 1.92 6.54
N VAL A 86 -27.61 2.76 7.57
CA VAL A 86 -27.93 2.33 8.93
C VAL A 86 -29.43 2.01 9.00
N ARG A 87 -29.76 0.72 9.16
CA ARG A 87 -31.12 0.27 9.47
C ARG A 87 -31.63 1.02 10.72
N PRO A 88 -32.87 1.54 10.72
CA PRO A 88 -33.43 2.17 11.90
C PRO A 88 -33.66 1.09 12.98
N GLY A 89 -32.71 0.95 13.91
CA GLY A 89 -32.77 -0.04 14.98
C GLY A 89 -31.56 -0.09 15.93
N ASP A 90 -30.35 0.24 15.46
CA ASP A 90 -29.10 0.15 16.27
C ASP A 90 -28.82 1.41 17.11
N ARG A 91 -29.86 2.00 17.70
CA ARG A 91 -29.72 3.18 18.57
C ARG A 91 -30.00 2.83 20.02
N GLN A 92 -29.25 1.88 20.58
CA GLN A 92 -29.17 1.72 22.04
C GLN A 92 -27.90 0.99 22.45
N ILE A 93 -26.90 1.73 22.92
CA ILE A 93 -26.20 1.44 24.18
C ILE A 93 -25.85 2.79 24.81
N GLU A 94 -26.73 3.26 25.68
CA GLU A 94 -26.39 4.21 26.75
C GLU A 94 -26.28 3.38 28.04
N CYS A 95 -25.06 3.21 28.54
CA CYS A 95 -24.61 3.14 29.94
C CYS A 95 -23.11 2.85 29.96
#